data_AF-A0A7V0QR70-F1
#
_entry.id   AF-A0A7V0QR70-F1
#
_cell.length_a   1.000
_cell.length_b   1.000
_cell.length_c   1.000
_cell.angle_alpha   90.00
_cell.angle_beta   90.00
_cell.angle_gamma   90.00
#
_symmetry.space_group_name_H-M   'P 1'
#
loop_
_entity.id
_entity.type
_entity.pdbx_description
1 polymer ?
#
loop_
_entity_poly.entity_id
_entity_poly.type
_entity_poly.pdbx_seq_one_letter_code
_entity_poly.pdbx_strand_id
1 'polypeptide(L)'
;MGKKSPLVNSQEGEKIKDGIRNLGNWIVTIHMHDNNGAHDFHMQPGYGTINWVEFVKALKDIGYDRPITIESHPWPGASVKRMLDEVKALLKDAGADIPTNLTLKPNKDWLNEFFSRWKTEETADIMIRCRKCGHYVVWGPKGGSCVCNERKW
;
A
#
# COMPACT_ATOMS: atom_id res chain seq x y z
N MET A 1 -1.31 17.76 34.68
CA MET A 1 -1.85 18.52 33.53
C MET A 1 -1.64 17.71 32.26
N GLY A 2 -2.68 17.00 31.80
CA GLY A 2 -2.60 16.24 30.55
C GLY A 2 -2.60 17.20 29.36
N LYS A 3 -1.63 17.09 28.46
CA LYS A 3 -1.67 17.80 27.18
C LYS A 3 -2.88 17.27 26.41
N LYS A 4 -3.88 18.13 26.19
CA LYS A 4 -5.01 17.81 25.31
C LYS A 4 -4.44 17.47 23.94
N SER A 5 -4.80 16.29 23.42
CA SER A 5 -4.59 15.98 22.01
C SER A 5 -5.31 17.06 21.19
N PRO A 6 -4.64 17.71 20.22
CA PRO A 6 -5.30 18.68 19.36
C PRO A 6 -6.18 17.90 18.39
N LEU A 7 -7.39 17.54 18.83
CA LEU A 7 -8.44 17.18 17.89
C LEU A 7 -8.65 18.41 17.01
N VAL A 8 -8.24 18.26 15.76
CA VAL A 8 -8.21 19.31 14.73
C VAL A 8 -9.61 19.89 14.60
N ASN A 9 -9.73 21.16 14.96
CA ASN A 9 -10.93 21.95 14.75
C ASN A 9 -10.64 22.89 13.58
N SER A 10 -10.96 22.46 12.36
CA SER A 10 -11.01 23.35 11.19
C SER A 10 -11.89 22.74 10.11
N GLN A 11 -12.60 23.58 9.37
CA GLN A 11 -13.37 23.22 8.18
C GLN A 11 -12.51 22.65 7.03
N GLU A 12 -11.19 22.51 7.23
CA GLU A 12 -10.26 21.79 6.38
C GLU A 12 -9.99 20.42 6.99
N GLY A 13 -10.21 19.35 6.21
CA GLY A 13 -9.91 17.99 6.62
C GLY A 13 -8.42 17.80 6.97
N GLU A 14 -8.14 16.79 7.80
CA GLU A 14 -6.76 16.45 8.18
C GLU A 14 -5.90 16.16 6.92
N LYS A 15 -4.72 16.79 6.84
CA LYS A 15 -3.77 16.49 5.78
C LYS A 15 -3.16 15.11 6.04
N ILE A 16 -2.98 14.33 4.98
CA ILE A 16 -2.44 12.96 5.04
C ILE A 16 -1.18 12.86 5.90
N LYS A 17 -0.25 13.81 5.73
CA LYS A 17 1.01 13.84 6.47
C LYS A 17 0.83 13.99 7.99
N ASP A 18 -0.20 14.72 8.40
CA ASP A 18 -0.48 14.97 9.81
C ASP A 18 -1.15 13.74 10.42
N GLY A 19 -2.11 13.13 9.71
CA GLY A 19 -2.72 11.84 10.11
C GLY A 19 -1.68 10.73 10.27
N ILE A 20 -0.71 10.63 9.36
CA ILE A 20 0.39 9.67 9.47
C ILE A 20 1.21 9.91 10.74
N ARG A 21 1.61 11.16 11.04
CA ARG A 21 2.40 11.48 12.23
C ARG A 21 1.62 11.31 13.53
N ASN A 22 0.33 11.66 13.51
CA ASN A 22 -0.56 11.56 14.66
C ASN A 22 -0.81 10.10 15.06
N LEU A 23 -0.99 9.22 14.08
CA LEU A 23 -1.15 7.78 14.33
C LEU A 23 0.21 7.10 14.60
N GLY A 24 1.25 7.46 13.87
CA GLY A 24 2.58 6.90 14.00
C GLY A 24 2.58 5.37 14.03
N ASN A 25 3.07 4.81 15.13
CA ASN A 25 3.18 3.35 15.32
C ASN A 25 1.84 2.62 15.44
N TRP A 26 0.71 3.33 15.56
CA TRP A 26 -0.63 2.74 15.62
C TRP A 26 -1.20 2.39 14.24
N ILE A 27 -0.64 2.94 13.16
CA ILE A 27 -1.01 2.54 11.80
C ILE A 27 -0.72 1.05 11.69
N VAL A 28 -1.66 0.19 11.27
CA VAL A 28 -1.43 -1.26 11.09
C VAL A 28 -1.21 -1.60 9.61
N THR A 29 -1.93 -0.92 8.72
CA THR A 29 -1.85 -1.09 7.27
C THR A 29 -2.19 0.25 6.60
N ILE A 30 -1.76 0.42 5.35
CA ILE A 30 -2.12 1.57 4.52
C ILE A 30 -2.78 1.04 3.24
N HIS A 31 -3.94 1.59 2.93
CA HIS A 31 -4.56 1.48 1.61
C HIS A 31 -4.32 2.81 0.88
N MET A 32 -3.75 2.75 -0.32
CA MET A 32 -3.17 3.89 -1.01
C MET A 32 -3.81 4.05 -2.38
N HIS A 33 -4.42 5.19 -2.61
CA HIS A 33 -4.93 5.67 -3.89
C HIS A 33 -4.70 7.18 -3.99
N ASP A 34 -4.83 7.75 -5.18
CA ASP A 34 -4.83 9.20 -5.39
C ASP A 34 -6.25 9.78 -5.44
N ASN A 35 -6.32 11.09 -5.25
CA ASN A 35 -7.58 11.82 -5.24
C ASN A 35 -7.37 13.32 -5.53
N ASN A 36 -8.41 14.01 -6.01
CA ASN A 36 -8.42 15.47 -6.22
C ASN A 36 -9.24 16.25 -5.17
N GLY A 37 -9.82 15.56 -4.18
CA GLY A 37 -10.58 16.17 -3.10
C GLY A 37 -12.06 16.44 -3.39
N ALA A 38 -12.55 16.17 -4.61
CA ALA A 38 -13.97 16.35 -4.92
C ALA A 38 -14.83 15.13 -4.53
N HIS A 39 -14.33 13.90 -4.72
CA HIS A 39 -15.02 12.65 -4.37
C HIS A 39 -14.02 11.54 -4.06
N ASP A 40 -14.46 10.43 -3.50
CA ASP A 40 -13.60 9.25 -3.30
C ASP A 40 -13.36 8.48 -4.61
N PHE A 41 -12.45 8.99 -5.46
CA PHE A 41 -12.29 8.51 -6.84
C PHE A 41 -11.42 7.25 -7.00
N HIS A 42 -10.63 6.89 -5.99
CA HIS A 42 -9.68 5.76 -6.04
C HIS A 42 -8.76 5.84 -7.27
N MET A 43 -8.27 7.04 -7.59
CA MET A 43 -7.41 7.25 -8.76
C MET A 43 -6.07 6.53 -8.57
N GLN A 44 -5.43 6.16 -9.66
CA GLN A 44 -4.06 5.65 -9.60
C GLN A 44 -3.11 6.70 -8.99
N PRO A 45 -2.22 6.33 -8.04
CA PRO A 45 -1.18 7.21 -7.52
C PRO A 45 -0.42 7.93 -8.64
N GLY A 46 -0.38 9.27 -8.56
CA GLY A 46 0.24 10.16 -9.54
C GLY A 46 -0.74 10.87 -10.49
N TYR A 47 -2.03 10.54 -10.43
CA TYR A 47 -3.07 11.12 -11.31
C TYR A 47 -4.06 12.02 -10.57
N GLY A 48 -3.89 12.22 -9.26
CA GLY A 48 -4.67 13.16 -8.45
C GLY A 48 -3.83 14.34 -7.98
N THR A 49 -4.11 14.81 -6.77
CA THR A 49 -3.47 15.98 -6.16
C THR A 49 -2.81 15.67 -4.81
N ILE A 50 -2.69 14.39 -4.44
CA ILE A 50 -1.97 14.03 -3.21
C ILE A 50 -0.50 14.47 -3.31
N ASN A 51 0.00 15.09 -2.25
CA ASN A 51 1.42 15.42 -2.13
C ASN A 51 2.20 14.18 -1.68
N TRP A 52 2.72 13.43 -2.66
CA TRP A 52 3.45 12.18 -2.44
C TRP A 52 4.80 12.38 -1.74
N VAL A 53 5.46 13.54 -1.90
CA VAL A 53 6.70 13.89 -1.19
C VAL A 53 6.45 13.97 0.32
N GLU A 54 5.40 14.70 0.72
CA GLU A 54 5.04 14.84 2.13
C GLU A 54 4.52 13.53 2.73
N PHE A 55 3.84 12.70 1.92
CA PHE A 55 3.43 11.34 2.31
C PHE A 55 4.65 10.47 2.65
N VAL A 56 5.62 10.36 1.74
CA VAL A 56 6.84 9.57 1.94
C VAL A 56 7.64 10.09 3.13
N LYS A 57 7.78 11.42 3.25
CA LYS A 57 8.47 12.03 4.38
C LYS A 57 7.80 11.68 5.72
N ALA A 58 6.48 11.75 5.80
CA ALA A 58 5.76 11.39 7.01
C ALA A 58 5.93 9.92 7.38
N LEU A 59 5.96 9.01 6.40
CA LEU A 59 6.24 7.59 6.65
C LEU A 59 7.66 7.37 7.19
N LYS A 60 8.65 8.09 6.66
CA LYS A 60 10.03 8.06 7.18
C LYS A 60 10.13 8.62 8.60
N ASP A 61 9.44 9.72 8.89
CA ASP A 61 9.44 10.36 10.21
C ASP A 61 8.97 9.39 11.30
N ILE A 62 8.04 8.48 10.98
CA ILE A 62 7.51 7.48 11.91
C ILE A 62 8.20 6.11 11.80
N GLY A 63 9.18 5.96 10.90
CA GLY A 63 9.88 4.68 10.68
C GLY A 63 8.96 3.56 10.15
N TYR A 64 7.98 3.88 9.31
CA TYR A 64 7.06 2.88 8.77
C TYR A 64 7.77 1.92 7.79
N ASP A 65 7.77 0.62 8.09
CA ASP A 65 8.48 -0.43 7.36
C ASP A 65 7.57 -1.58 6.89
N ARG A 66 6.26 -1.37 6.93
CA ARG A 66 5.24 -2.39 6.63
C ARG A 66 4.65 -2.25 5.22
N PRO A 67 3.94 -3.28 4.71
CA PRO A 67 3.37 -3.24 3.36
C PRO A 67 2.30 -2.15 3.20
N ILE A 68 2.28 -1.55 2.00
CA ILE A 68 1.23 -0.63 1.54
C ILE A 68 0.44 -1.30 0.42
N THR A 69 -0.89 -1.29 0.54
CA THR A 69 -1.81 -1.84 -0.48
C THR A 69 -2.22 -0.72 -1.44
N ILE A 70 -2.07 -0.91 -2.75
CA ILE A 70 -2.62 0.02 -3.74
C ILE A 70 -4.11 -0.28 -3.90
N GLU A 71 -4.98 0.67 -3.56
CA GLU A 71 -6.44 0.59 -3.63
C GLU A 71 -6.96 1.40 -4.82
N SER A 72 -6.42 1.13 -6.00
CA SER A 72 -6.84 1.77 -7.24
C SER A 72 -6.82 0.78 -8.40
N HIS A 73 -7.62 1.07 -9.42
CA HIS A 73 -7.46 0.42 -10.71
C HIS A 73 -6.39 1.17 -11.54
N PRO A 74 -5.72 0.50 -12.48
CA PRO A 74 -4.91 1.18 -13.48
C PRO A 74 -5.76 2.19 -14.26
N TRP A 75 -5.16 3.28 -14.71
CA TRP A 75 -5.84 4.21 -15.61
C TRP A 75 -6.31 3.50 -16.91
N PRO A 76 -7.39 3.97 -17.57
CA PRO A 76 -8.01 3.24 -18.68
C PRO A 76 -7.04 2.91 -19.82
N GLY A 77 -6.81 1.62 -20.06
CA GLY A 77 -5.89 1.12 -21.09
C GLY A 77 -4.51 0.72 -20.59
N ALA A 78 -4.17 1.00 -19.32
CA ALA A 78 -2.94 0.51 -18.71
C ALA A 78 -3.10 -0.90 -18.13
N SER A 79 -2.00 -1.66 -18.15
CA SER A 79 -1.91 -2.92 -17.41
C SER A 79 -1.61 -2.67 -15.94
N VAL A 80 -1.93 -3.64 -15.08
CA VAL A 80 -1.53 -3.61 -13.66
C VAL A 80 -0.02 -3.48 -13.51
N LYS A 81 0.77 -4.13 -14.37
CA LYS A 81 2.23 -3.98 -14.39
C LYS A 81 2.64 -2.52 -14.62
N ARG A 82 2.00 -1.85 -15.58
CA ARG A 82 2.28 -0.44 -15.89
C ARG A 82 1.97 0.46 -14.70
N MET A 83 0.81 0.27 -14.07
CA MET A 83 0.47 0.97 -12.82
C MET A 83 1.55 0.77 -11.76
N LEU A 84 1.97 -0.47 -11.50
CA LEU A 84 3.01 -0.76 -10.50
C LEU A 84 4.36 -0.12 -10.82
N ASP A 85 4.71 0.02 -12.11
CA ASP A 85 5.95 0.68 -12.52
C ASP A 85 5.86 2.19 -12.34
N GLU A 86 4.71 2.80 -12.64
CA GLU A 86 4.46 4.24 -12.44
C GLU A 86 4.41 4.61 -10.96
N VAL A 87 3.70 3.84 -10.12
CA VAL A 87 3.63 4.09 -8.67
C VAL A 87 5.02 3.95 -8.03
N LYS A 88 5.83 3.00 -8.48
CA LYS A 88 7.24 2.90 -8.02
C LYS A 88 8.04 4.14 -8.38
N ALA A 89 7.96 4.58 -9.63
CA ALA A 89 8.69 5.74 -10.09
C ALA A 89 8.30 7.00 -9.28
N LEU A 90 6.99 7.19 -9.07
CA LEU A 90 6.44 8.26 -8.25
C LEU A 90 6.99 8.24 -6.82
N LEU A 91 6.92 7.10 -6.13
CA LEU A 91 7.38 7.01 -4.74
C LEU A 91 8.90 7.17 -4.64
N LYS A 92 9.66 6.68 -5.62
CA LYS A 92 11.12 6.87 -5.67
C LYS A 92 11.47 8.35 -5.88
N ASP A 93 10.78 9.04 -6.78
CA ASP A 93 10.94 10.48 -7.00
C ASP A 93 10.55 11.30 -5.75
N ALA A 94 9.51 10.84 -5.04
CA ALA A 94 9.13 11.37 -3.73
C ALA A 94 10.15 11.06 -2.60
N GLY A 95 11.23 10.34 -2.90
CA GLY A 95 12.34 10.06 -2.01
C GLY A 95 12.20 8.76 -1.23
N ALA A 96 11.28 7.85 -1.56
CA ALA A 96 11.16 6.57 -0.88
C ALA A 96 12.36 5.67 -1.24
N ASP A 97 12.87 4.94 -0.25
CA ASP A 97 13.92 3.94 -0.47
C ASP A 97 13.28 2.65 -0.97
N ILE A 98 12.90 2.64 -2.25
CA ILE A 98 12.30 1.50 -2.92
C ILE A 98 13.40 0.78 -3.72
N PRO A 99 13.64 -0.52 -3.46
CA PRO A 99 14.60 -1.28 -4.25
C PRO A 99 14.26 -1.22 -5.75
N THR A 100 15.29 -1.13 -6.59
CA THR A 100 15.16 -0.98 -8.06
C THR A 100 14.38 -2.13 -8.72
N ASN A 101 14.42 -3.32 -8.10
CA ASN A 101 13.51 -4.41 -8.42
C ASN A 101 12.28 -4.27 -7.54
N LEU A 102 11.08 -4.18 -8.14
CA LEU A 102 9.83 -4.28 -7.39
C LEU A 102 9.85 -5.61 -6.64
N THR A 103 9.97 -5.53 -5.33
CA THR A 103 9.66 -6.67 -4.49
C THR A 103 8.53 -6.22 -3.58
N LEU A 104 7.28 -6.53 -3.94
CA LEU A 104 6.17 -6.49 -2.99
C LEU A 104 6.26 -7.76 -2.13
N LYS A 105 7.38 -7.87 -1.43
CA LYS A 105 7.68 -8.94 -0.47
C LYS A 105 6.88 -8.63 0.79
N PRO A 106 5.83 -9.39 1.13
CA PRO A 106 5.45 -9.52 2.53
C PRO A 106 6.67 -9.91 3.35
N ASN A 107 6.76 -9.39 4.58
CA ASN A 107 7.74 -9.85 5.53
C ASN A 107 7.62 -11.39 5.65
N LYS A 108 8.73 -12.09 5.41
CA LYS A 108 8.83 -13.56 5.41
C LYS A 108 8.40 -14.14 6.76
N ASP A 109 8.70 -13.44 7.85
CA ASP A 109 8.39 -13.88 9.20
C ASP A 109 6.89 -13.77 9.45
N TRP A 110 6.27 -12.68 8.99
CA TRP A 110 4.81 -12.52 9.04
C TRP A 110 4.06 -13.60 8.26
N LEU A 111 4.53 -13.98 7.06
CA LEU A 111 3.90 -15.07 6.28
C LEU A 111 3.98 -16.44 6.98
N ASN A 112 5.09 -16.71 7.66
CA ASN A 112 5.29 -17.98 8.36
C ASN A 112 4.44 -18.08 9.63
N GLU A 113 4.13 -16.95 10.26
CA GLU A 113 3.30 -16.86 11.46
C GLU A 113 1.80 -16.69 11.15
N PHE A 114 1.43 -16.32 9.92
CA PHE A 114 0.04 -16.11 9.54
C PHE A 114 -0.72 -17.44 9.37
N PHE A 115 -1.90 -17.54 9.98
CA PHE A 115 -2.79 -18.71 10.17
C PHE A 115 -3.11 -19.59 8.94
N SER A 116 -2.65 -19.22 7.74
CA SER A 116 -2.94 -19.89 6.47
C SER A 116 -1.84 -20.82 5.94
N ARG A 117 -0.72 -21.00 6.67
CA ARG A 117 0.37 -21.94 6.31
C ARG A 117 0.94 -21.69 4.90
N TRP A 118 1.04 -20.44 4.50
CA TRP A 118 1.61 -20.05 3.21
C TRP A 118 3.10 -20.38 3.16
N LYS A 119 3.53 -21.03 2.07
CA LYS A 119 4.95 -21.27 1.78
C LYS A 119 5.27 -20.66 0.41
N THR A 120 6.07 -19.61 0.40
CA THR A 120 6.66 -19.08 -0.83
C THR A 120 8.05 -19.71 -0.93
N GLU A 121 8.29 -20.53 -1.95
CA GLU A 121 9.56 -21.26 -2.04
C GLU A 121 10.74 -20.30 -2.18
N GLU A 122 10.59 -19.20 -2.94
CA GLU A 122 11.60 -18.15 -3.05
C GLU A 122 10.85 -16.84 -3.33
N THR A 123 10.90 -15.93 -2.36
CA THR A 123 10.46 -14.52 -2.42
C THR A 123 9.14 -14.21 -3.14
N ALA A 124 8.12 -13.88 -2.37
CA ALA A 124 6.91 -13.25 -2.88
C ALA A 124 7.16 -11.86 -3.48
N ASP A 125 6.57 -11.55 -4.63
CA ASP A 125 6.77 -10.29 -5.36
C ASP A 125 5.52 -9.42 -5.50
N ILE A 126 4.31 -9.97 -5.28
CA ILE A 126 3.01 -9.26 -5.35
C ILE A 126 2.03 -9.82 -4.32
N MET A 127 1.32 -8.94 -3.59
CA MET A 127 0.13 -9.31 -2.83
C MET A 127 -1.12 -8.71 -3.50
N ILE A 128 -2.06 -9.56 -3.94
CA ILE A 128 -3.34 -9.15 -4.52
C ILE A 128 -4.46 -9.72 -3.67
N ARG A 129 -5.48 -8.94 -3.31
CA ARG A 129 -6.65 -9.49 -2.61
C ARG A 129 -7.51 -10.33 -3.58
N CYS A 130 -7.70 -11.61 -3.27
CA CYS A 130 -8.60 -12.50 -4.01
C CYS A 130 -10.04 -11.98 -3.89
N ARG A 131 -10.71 -11.73 -5.02
CA ARG A 131 -12.11 -11.26 -5.02
C ARG A 131 -13.13 -12.31 -4.56
N LYS A 132 -12.76 -13.60 -4.52
CA LYS A 132 -13.66 -14.70 -4.12
C LYS A 132 -13.68 -14.91 -2.60
N CYS A 133 -12.51 -15.01 -1.97
CA CYS A 133 -12.41 -15.30 -0.53
C CYS A 133 -11.89 -14.12 0.30
N GLY A 134 -11.48 -13.02 -0.33
CA GLY A 134 -10.94 -11.84 0.36
C GLY A 134 -9.53 -12.01 0.93
N HIS A 135 -8.91 -13.20 0.80
CA HIS A 135 -7.53 -13.46 1.22
C HIS A 135 -6.50 -12.84 0.28
N TYR A 136 -5.32 -12.53 0.79
CA TYR A 136 -4.19 -12.09 -0.02
C TYR A 136 -3.62 -13.28 -0.81
N VAL A 137 -3.58 -13.11 -2.14
CA VAL A 137 -2.87 -13.93 -3.12
C VAL A 137 -1.45 -13.42 -3.17
N VAL A 138 -0.50 -14.32 -2.98
CA VAL A 138 0.91 -13.99 -3.03
C VAL A 138 1.48 -14.53 -4.34
N TRP A 139 2.04 -13.66 -5.17
CA TRP A 139 2.63 -14.01 -6.46
C TRP A 139 4.14 -14.08 -6.32
N GLY A 140 4.72 -15.24 -6.62
CA GLY A 140 6.18 -15.41 -6.74
C GLY A 140 6.60 -15.83 -8.15
N PRO A 141 7.90 -16.13 -8.37
CA PRO A 141 8.44 -16.48 -9.70
C PRO A 141 7.76 -17.69 -10.36
N LYS A 142 7.19 -18.59 -9.56
CA LYS A 142 6.49 -19.80 -10.03
C LYS A 142 4.96 -19.62 -10.18
N GLY A 143 4.42 -18.43 -9.91
CA GLY A 143 2.98 -18.14 -9.99
C GLY A 143 2.36 -17.64 -8.68
N GLY A 144 1.07 -17.30 -8.74
CA GLY A 144 0.28 -16.81 -7.61
C GLY A 144 -0.45 -17.93 -6.91
N SER A 145 -0.46 -17.90 -5.57
CA SER A 145 -1.14 -18.91 -4.77
C SER A 145 -2.18 -18.27 -3.85
N CYS A 146 -3.40 -18.81 -3.85
CA CYS A 146 -4.53 -18.44 -2.96
C CYS A 146 -5.05 -19.68 -2.19
N VAL A 147 -5.40 -19.57 -0.89
CA VAL A 147 -5.80 -20.70 -0.03
C VAL A 147 -7.06 -21.38 -0.57
N CYS A 148 -7.80 -20.72 -1.45
CA CYS A 148 -8.96 -21.28 -2.13
C CYS A 148 -8.59 -22.31 -3.21
N ASN A 149 -7.65 -23.22 -2.96
CA ASN A 149 -7.35 -24.34 -3.85
C ASN A 149 -8.66 -25.03 -4.26
N GLU A 150 -9.14 -24.72 -5.47
CA GLU A 150 -9.69 -25.63 -6.49
C GLU A 150 -10.55 -24.92 -7.57
N ARG A 151 -10.04 -25.02 -8.81
CA ARG A 151 -10.68 -25.00 -10.15
C ARG A 151 -11.03 -23.67 -10.87
N LYS A 152 -10.28 -23.52 -11.98
CA LYS A 152 -10.56 -23.06 -13.36
C LYS A 152 -11.23 -21.70 -13.59
N TRP A 153 -10.52 -20.86 -14.35
CA TRP A 153 -10.93 -20.51 -15.71
C TRP A 153 -9.79 -20.85 -16.66
#